data_AF-A0A7J7ZQN0-F1
#
_entry.id   AF-A0A7J7ZQN0-F1
#
_cell.length_a   1.000
_cell.length_b   1.000
_cell.length_c   1.000
_cell.angle_alpha   90.00
_cell.angle_beta   90.00
_cell.angle_gamma   90.00
#
_symmetry.space_group_name_H-M   'P 1'
#
loop_
_entity.id
_entity.type
_entity.pdbx_description
1 polymer ?
#
loop_
_entity_poly.entity_id
_entity_poly.type
_entity_poly.pdbx_seq_one_letter_code
_entity_poly.pdbx_strand_id
1 'polypeptide(L)'
;MGINWRLHAACRPQSSGKVERINRTLKETLAKLHQETSLGWVDLLPLAVLWARCTPGKSGFSPFETMFRRPPPLLTSLPGDIRQLGFSSLQNQMTALGKVLTDVRAYILERAPISLGAPVHPGRSSLGQRLEARAPLTPVDRPSHFRTCYSHRS
;
A
#
# COMPACT_ATOMS: atom_id res chain seq x y z
N MET A 1 -48.69 2.90 21.00
CA MET A 1 -47.44 3.50 20.51
C MET A 1 -47.75 4.88 19.93
N GLY A 2 -47.61 5.94 20.73
CA GLY A 2 -47.95 7.32 20.33
C GLY A 2 -46.85 7.98 19.49
N ILE A 3 -46.62 7.47 18.27
CA ILE A 3 -45.59 7.98 17.36
C ILE A 3 -46.20 9.07 16.48
N ASN A 4 -45.64 10.29 16.55
CA ASN A 4 -46.02 11.40 15.70
C ASN A 4 -45.32 11.30 14.34
N TRP A 5 -46.08 11.05 13.28
CA TRP A 5 -45.58 10.98 11.91
C TRP A 5 -45.27 12.37 11.36
N ARG A 6 -43.98 12.64 11.14
CA ARG A 6 -43.52 13.86 10.46
C ARG A 6 -43.16 13.52 9.01
N LEU A 7 -44.07 13.82 8.09
CA LEU A 7 -43.84 13.65 6.65
C LEU A 7 -43.01 14.81 6.09
N HIS A 8 -42.10 14.50 5.18
CA HIS A 8 -41.28 15.48 4.48
C HIS A 8 -41.80 15.66 3.04
N ALA A 9 -41.80 16.90 2.55
CA ALA A 9 -42.07 17.17 1.14
C ALA A 9 -40.88 16.70 0.27
N ALA A 10 -41.16 16.20 -0.93
CA ALA A 10 -40.14 15.70 -1.85
C ALA A 10 -39.03 16.74 -2.11
N CYS A 11 -37.78 16.29 -2.12
CA CYS A 11 -36.58 17.08 -2.42
C CYS A 11 -36.34 18.33 -1.54
N ARG A 12 -36.71 18.30 -0.25
CA ARG A 12 -36.35 19.36 0.70
C ARG A 12 -35.19 18.95 1.64
N PRO A 13 -33.95 19.42 1.40
CA PRO A 13 -32.78 19.03 2.19
C PRO A 13 -32.85 19.49 3.67
N GLN A 14 -33.72 20.47 3.95
CA GLN A 14 -33.83 21.11 5.27
C GLN A 14 -34.43 20.19 6.35
N SER A 15 -35.16 19.15 5.95
CA SER A 15 -35.85 18.26 6.89
C SER A 15 -35.23 16.86 7.00
N SER A 16 -34.49 16.39 5.97
CA SER A 16 -33.84 15.06 5.97
C SER A 16 -32.34 15.04 5.62
N GLY A 17 -31.68 16.19 5.54
CA GLY A 17 -30.28 16.27 5.11
C GLY A 17 -29.27 15.45 5.94
N LYS A 18 -29.57 15.13 7.21
CA LYS A 18 -28.71 14.23 8.02
C LYS A 18 -28.75 12.78 7.49
N VAL A 19 -29.94 12.28 7.18
CA VAL A 19 -30.15 10.93 6.63
C VAL A 19 -29.57 10.86 5.23
N GLU A 20 -29.79 11.88 4.40
CA GLU A 20 -29.23 11.95 3.04
C GLU A 20 -27.70 11.87 3.04
N ARG A 21 -27.03 12.62 3.92
CA ARG A 21 -25.56 12.59 4.04
C ARG A 21 -25.03 11.23 4.43
N ILE A 22 -25.63 10.60 5.45
CA ILE A 22 -25.23 9.27 5.90
C ILE A 22 -25.50 8.23 4.82
N ASN A 23 -26.63 8.30 4.14
CA ASN A 23 -26.95 7.41 3.03
C ASN A 23 -25.97 7.55 1.87
N ARG A 24 -25.53 8.77 1.56
CA ARG A 24 -24.47 8.99 0.57
C ARG A 24 -23.16 8.31 1.01
N THR A 25 -22.73 8.53 2.25
CA THR A 25 -21.52 7.88 2.79
C THR A 25 -21.63 6.35 2.76
N LEU A 26 -22.79 5.78 3.10
CA LEU A 26 -23.01 4.33 3.04
C LEU A 26 -22.93 3.79 1.60
N LYS A 27 -23.47 4.51 0.62
CA LYS A 27 -23.36 4.13 -0.79
C LYS A 27 -21.91 4.18 -1.28
N GLU A 28 -21.18 5.23 -0.91
CA GLU A 28 -19.76 5.39 -1.27
C GLU A 28 -18.89 4.29 -0.65
N THR A 29 -19.11 3.93 0.63
CA THR A 29 -18.35 2.85 1.28
C THR A 29 -18.67 1.50 0.66
N LEU A 30 -19.95 1.21 0.38
CA LEU A 30 -20.34 -0.01 -0.31
C LEU A 30 -19.71 -0.14 -1.70
N ALA A 31 -19.67 0.96 -2.48
CA ALA A 31 -19.05 0.95 -3.80
C ALA A 31 -17.55 0.60 -3.73
N LYS A 32 -16.83 1.17 -2.76
CA LYS A 32 -15.41 0.87 -2.55
C LYS A 32 -15.18 -0.58 -2.12
N LEU A 33 -15.93 -1.06 -1.13
CA LEU A 33 -15.83 -2.42 -0.63
C LEU A 33 -16.15 -3.46 -1.71
N HIS A 34 -17.15 -3.17 -2.54
CA HIS A 34 -17.50 -4.02 -3.68
C HIS A 34 -16.38 -4.08 -4.71
N GLN A 35 -15.73 -2.94 -5.00
CA GLN A 35 -14.59 -2.89 -5.92
C GLN A 35 -13.40 -3.72 -5.39
N GLU A 36 -13.16 -3.73 -4.08
CA GLU A 36 -12.03 -4.45 -3.48
C GLU A 36 -12.28 -5.95 -3.31
N THR A 37 -13.51 -6.33 -2.93
CA THR A 37 -13.81 -7.72 -2.51
C THR A 37 -14.65 -8.49 -3.52
N SER A 38 -15.27 -7.81 -4.50
CA SER A 38 -16.24 -8.37 -5.47
C SER A 38 -17.46 -9.06 -4.85
N LEU A 39 -17.70 -8.88 -3.54
CA LEU A 39 -18.84 -9.44 -2.81
C LEU A 39 -20.14 -8.69 -3.10
N GLY A 40 -21.28 -9.34 -2.87
CA GLY A 40 -22.59 -8.73 -2.98
C GLY A 40 -22.80 -7.61 -1.94
N TRP A 41 -23.65 -6.64 -2.26
CA TRP A 41 -23.92 -5.50 -1.38
C TRP A 41 -24.54 -5.91 -0.03
N VAL A 42 -25.26 -7.04 0.02
CA VAL A 42 -25.89 -7.57 1.23
C VAL A 42 -24.83 -8.04 2.24
N ASP A 43 -23.80 -8.74 1.77
CA ASP A 43 -22.70 -9.24 2.62
C ASP A 43 -21.80 -8.10 3.11
N LEU A 44 -21.69 -7.04 2.32
CA LEU A 44 -20.90 -5.84 2.64
C LEU A 44 -21.65 -4.85 3.55
N LEU A 45 -22.98 -4.95 3.64
CA LEU A 45 -23.81 -4.00 4.39
C LEU A 45 -23.46 -3.93 5.89
N PRO A 46 -23.28 -5.06 6.61
CA PRO A 46 -22.89 -5.01 8.02
C PRO A 46 -21.58 -4.23 8.22
N LEU A 47 -20.62 -4.42 7.30
CA LEU A 47 -19.34 -3.73 7.34
C LEU A 47 -19.51 -2.24 7.06
N ALA A 48 -20.23 -1.86 5.99
CA ALA A 48 -20.47 -0.44 5.67
C ALA A 48 -21.17 0.32 6.80
N VAL A 49 -22.17 -0.29 7.44
CA VAL A 49 -22.88 0.30 8.59
C VAL A 49 -21.96 0.44 9.79
N LEU A 50 -21.14 -0.58 10.06
CA LEU A 50 -20.17 -0.55 11.15
C LEU A 50 -19.16 0.59 10.97
N TRP A 51 -18.61 0.77 9.77
CA TRP A 51 -17.71 1.87 9.44
C TRP A 51 -18.38 3.23 9.69
N ALA A 52 -19.62 3.41 9.23
CA ALA A 52 -20.37 4.64 9.47
C ALA A 52 -20.62 4.93 10.96
N ARG A 53 -20.75 3.89 11.79
CA ARG A 53 -20.96 4.01 13.24
C ARG A 53 -19.67 4.25 14.03
N CYS A 54 -18.53 3.79 13.52
CA CYS A 54 -17.23 3.92 14.19
C CYS A 54 -16.41 5.13 13.71
N THR A 55 -16.79 5.77 12.60
CA THR A 55 -16.09 6.96 12.10
C THR A 55 -16.45 8.19 12.93
N PRO A 56 -15.48 8.89 13.54
CA PRO A 56 -15.75 10.12 14.28
C PRO A 56 -16.20 11.23 13.33
N GLY A 57 -17.27 11.92 13.72
CA GLY A 57 -17.78 13.08 12.99
C GLY A 57 -17.06 14.38 13.38
N LYS A 58 -17.63 15.52 12.98
CA LYS A 58 -17.12 16.86 13.37
C LYS A 58 -17.08 17.08 14.89
N SER A 59 -17.86 16.32 15.65
CA SER A 59 -17.90 16.34 17.11
C SER A 59 -16.72 15.63 17.78
N GLY A 60 -15.83 14.98 17.01
CA GLY A 60 -14.71 14.20 17.53
C GLY A 60 -15.09 12.80 18.02
N PHE A 61 -16.37 12.58 18.33
CA PHE A 61 -16.92 11.28 18.71
C PHE A 61 -17.63 10.58 17.55
N SER A 62 -17.52 9.26 17.53
CA SER A 62 -18.31 8.40 16.64
C SER A 62 -19.75 8.23 17.15
N PRO A 63 -20.71 7.91 16.27
CA PRO A 63 -22.07 7.56 16.67
C PRO A 63 -22.12 6.45 17.72
N PHE A 64 -21.25 5.43 17.60
CA PHE A 64 -21.14 4.35 18.56
C PHE A 64 -20.73 4.87 19.94
N GLU A 65 -19.67 5.67 20.01
CA GLU A 65 -19.20 6.26 21.28
C GLU A 65 -20.25 7.17 21.92
N THR A 66 -21.02 7.88 21.09
CA THR A 66 -22.09 8.75 21.58
C THR A 66 -23.20 7.93 22.25
N MET A 67 -23.57 6.80 21.66
CA MET A 67 -24.65 5.93 22.15
C MET A 67 -24.23 5.09 23.36
N PHE A 68 -23.03 4.50 23.32
CA PHE A 68 -22.59 3.51 24.31
C PHE A 68 -21.55 4.05 25.30
N ARG A 69 -21.07 5.29 25.11
CA ARG A 69 -20.06 5.95 25.96
C ARG A 69 -18.78 5.13 26.15
N ARG A 70 -18.43 4.31 25.16
CA ARG A 70 -17.26 3.42 25.14
C ARG A 70 -16.63 3.44 23.74
N PRO A 71 -15.30 3.23 23.63
CA PRO A 71 -14.64 3.13 22.33
C PRO A 71 -15.12 1.87 21.57
N PRO A 72 -15.16 1.90 20.23
CA PRO A 72 -15.55 0.73 19.43
C PRO A 72 -14.57 -0.43 19.65
N PRO A 73 -15.04 -1.65 19.97
CA PRO A 73 -14.17 -2.77 20.32
C PRO A 73 -13.23 -3.21 19.18
N LEU A 74 -13.59 -2.92 17.93
CA LEU A 74 -12.78 -3.28 16.75
C LEU A 74 -11.53 -2.40 16.58
N LEU A 75 -11.56 -1.16 17.06
CA LEU A 75 -10.40 -0.27 17.01
C LEU A 75 -9.41 -0.55 18.13
N THR A 76 -9.85 -1.18 19.21
CA THR A 76 -9.00 -1.57 20.34
C THR A 76 -8.41 -2.98 20.22
N SER A 77 -8.99 -3.83 19.36
CA SER A 77 -8.65 -5.25 19.26
C SER A 77 -7.71 -5.62 18.13
N LEU A 78 -7.35 -4.71 17.21
CA LEU A 78 -6.33 -5.05 16.22
C LEU A 78 -4.98 -5.16 16.94
N PRO A 79 -4.35 -6.35 17.00
CA PRO A 79 -3.10 -6.52 17.71
C PRO A 79 -2.00 -5.79 16.93
N GLY A 80 -1.59 -4.62 17.43
CA GLY A 80 -0.48 -3.84 16.89
C GLY A 80 -0.89 -2.62 16.07
N ASP A 81 0.09 -1.72 15.89
CA ASP A 81 -0.03 -0.55 15.02
C ASP A 81 -0.24 -1.03 13.58
N ILE A 82 -1.31 -0.57 12.91
CA ILE A 82 -1.64 -0.89 11.51
C ILE A 82 -0.41 -0.68 10.61
N ARG A 83 0.41 0.32 10.94
CA ARG A 83 1.63 0.64 10.21
C ARG A 83 2.69 -0.46 10.33
N GLN A 84 2.83 -1.07 11.51
CA GLN A 84 3.75 -2.19 11.74
C GLN A 84 3.26 -3.48 11.07
N LEU A 85 1.95 -3.71 11.08
CA LEU A 85 1.36 -4.86 10.40
C LEU A 85 1.54 -4.76 8.87
N GLY A 86 1.30 -3.57 8.31
CA GLY A 86 1.56 -3.31 6.89
C GLY A 86 3.04 -3.47 6.52
N PHE A 87 3.95 -2.97 7.36
CA PHE A 87 5.39 -3.09 7.16
C PHE A 87 5.86 -4.55 7.16
N SER A 88 5.41 -5.34 8.15
CA SER A 88 5.76 -6.76 8.24
C SER A 88 5.20 -7.59 7.08
N SER A 89 3.96 -7.33 6.65
CA SER A 89 3.37 -7.97 5.46
C SER A 89 4.18 -7.64 4.20
N LEU A 90 4.51 -6.38 3.98
CA LEU A 90 5.32 -5.94 2.83
C LEU A 90 6.70 -6.58 2.85
N GLN A 91 7.35 -6.62 4.02
CA GLN A 91 8.66 -7.22 4.19
C GLN A 91 8.65 -8.72 3.88
N ASN A 92 7.60 -9.43 4.33
CA ASN A 92 7.42 -10.84 4.03
C ASN A 92 7.25 -11.07 2.51
N GLN A 93 6.44 -10.24 1.84
CA GLN A 93 6.24 -10.32 0.40
C GLN A 93 7.53 -10.05 -0.38
N MET A 94 8.27 -8.98 -0.02
CA MET A 94 9.56 -8.67 -0.64
C MET A 94 10.59 -9.79 -0.45
N THR A 95 10.62 -10.40 0.73
CA THR A 95 11.53 -11.50 1.02
C THR A 95 11.18 -12.74 0.21
N ALA A 96 9.90 -13.08 0.09
CA ALA A 96 9.44 -14.19 -0.73
C ALA A 96 9.78 -13.99 -2.22
N LEU A 97 9.53 -12.80 -2.75
CA LEU A 97 9.92 -12.45 -4.12
C LEU A 97 11.43 -12.53 -4.32
N GLY A 98 12.22 -12.03 -3.36
CA GLY A 98 13.67 -12.14 -3.37
C GLY A 98 14.13 -13.58 -3.48
N LYS A 99 13.55 -14.51 -2.70
CA LYS A 99 13.86 -15.94 -2.78
C LYS A 99 13.59 -16.51 -4.16
N VAL A 100 12.38 -16.28 -4.71
CA VAL A 100 12.01 -16.77 -6.05
C VAL A 100 12.96 -16.26 -7.13
N LEU A 101 13.33 -14.97 -7.09
CA LEU A 101 14.28 -14.40 -8.04
C LEU A 101 15.68 -15.02 -7.91
N THR A 102 16.09 -15.32 -6.68
CA THR A 102 17.39 -15.96 -6.42
C THR A 102 17.41 -17.39 -6.96
N ASP A 103 16.32 -18.14 -6.75
CA ASP A 103 16.17 -19.51 -7.25
C ASP A 103 16.16 -19.55 -8.78
N VAL A 104 15.40 -18.65 -9.43
CA VAL A 104 15.38 -18.53 -10.89
C VAL A 104 16.76 -18.17 -11.43
N ARG A 105 17.49 -17.27 -10.75
CA ARG A 105 18.85 -16.91 -11.14
C ARG A 105 19.81 -18.10 -11.02
N ALA A 106 19.74 -18.86 -9.93
CA ALA A 106 20.57 -20.05 -9.74
C ALA A 106 20.30 -21.10 -10.83
N TYR A 107 19.02 -21.36 -11.12
CA TYR A 107 18.60 -22.27 -12.18
C TYR A 107 19.12 -21.85 -13.57
N ILE A 108 19.09 -20.55 -13.89
CA ILE A 108 19.62 -20.03 -15.15
C ILE A 108 21.14 -20.21 -15.21
N LEU A 109 21.85 -19.98 -14.12
CA LEU A 109 23.31 -20.14 -14.06
C LEU A 109 23.74 -21.60 -14.17
N GLU A 110 23.01 -22.54 -13.55
CA GLU A 110 23.27 -23.98 -13.67
C GLU A 110 23.02 -24.51 -15.08
N ARG A 111 22.08 -23.90 -15.81
CA ARG A 111 21.74 -24.27 -17.20
C ARG A 111 22.33 -23.34 -18.25
N ALA A 112 23.20 -22.42 -17.84
CA ALA A 112 23.83 -21.50 -18.77
C ALA A 112 24.71 -22.31 -19.75
N PRO A 113 24.56 -22.13 -21.07
CA PRO A 113 25.53 -22.69 -22.00
C PRO A 113 26.90 -22.08 -21.67
N ILE A 114 27.92 -22.94 -21.62
CA ILE A 114 29.31 -22.58 -21.40
C ILE A 114 29.64 -21.37 -22.29
N SER A 115 30.09 -20.27 -21.66
CA SER A 115 30.44 -19.03 -22.37
C SER A 115 31.31 -19.37 -23.58
N LEU A 116 30.88 -18.89 -24.76
CA LEU A 116 31.49 -19.05 -26.08
C LEU A 116 32.86 -18.34 -26.21
N GLY A 117 33.62 -18.24 -25.11
CA GLY A 117 34.96 -17.70 -25.02
C GLY A 117 36.01 -18.72 -24.55
N ALA A 118 35.63 -19.97 -24.26
CA ALA A 118 36.58 -21.04 -24.03
C ALA A 118 36.98 -21.68 -25.37
N PRO A 119 38.27 -21.69 -25.75
CA PRO A 119 38.70 -22.32 -26.99
C PRO A 119 38.53 -23.84 -26.86
N VAL A 120 37.54 -24.39 -27.57
CA VAL A 120 37.19 -25.82 -27.55
C VAL A 120 38.22 -26.68 -28.34
N HIS A 121 39.17 -26.06 -29.03
CA HIS A 121 40.16 -26.78 -29.85
C HIS A 121 41.59 -26.24 -29.64
N PRO A 122 42.62 -27.11 -29.55
CA PRO A 122 44.01 -26.70 -29.58
C PRO A 122 44.38 -26.33 -31.02
N GLY A 123 43.96 -25.15 -31.45
CA GLY A 123 44.20 -24.61 -32.78
C GLY A 123 44.83 -23.23 -32.69
N ARG A 124 46.10 -23.14 -33.07
CA ARG A 124 46.93 -21.92 -33.09
C ARG A 124 46.26 -20.81 -33.90
N SER A 125 45.70 -19.79 -33.22
CA SER A 125 45.23 -18.56 -33.87
C SER A 125 46.21 -17.42 -33.63
N SER A 126 47.16 -17.25 -34.55
CA SER A 126 47.93 -16.01 -34.71
C SER A 126 47.16 -15.09 -35.65
N LEU A 127 46.43 -14.12 -35.09
CA LEU A 127 46.06 -12.79 -35.64
C LEU A 127 44.78 -12.30 -34.99
N GLY A 128 44.87 -11.22 -34.23
CA GLY A 128 43.72 -10.59 -33.59
C GLY A 128 44.01 -9.88 -32.27
N GLN A 129 45.26 -9.50 -31.96
CA GLN A 129 45.47 -8.49 -30.93
C GLN A 129 45.08 -7.12 -31.50
N ARG A 130 43.83 -6.70 -31.28
CA ARG A 130 43.51 -5.27 -31.17
C ARG A 130 42.21 -5.04 -30.43
N LEU A 131 42.35 -4.30 -29.32
CA LEU A 131 41.33 -3.59 -28.54
C LEU A 131 40.58 -4.40 -27.46
N GLU A 132 41.10 -4.32 -26.24
CA GLU A 132 40.35 -3.91 -25.04
C GLU A 132 41.35 -3.79 -23.88
N ALA A 133 42.06 -2.67 -23.85
CA ALA A 133 42.71 -2.20 -22.63
C ALA A 133 41.86 -1.04 -22.11
N ARG A 134 40.77 -1.36 -21.40
CA ARG A 134 40.07 -0.37 -20.57
C ARG A 134 40.08 -0.87 -19.13
N ALA A 135 40.79 -0.09 -18.32
CA ALA A 135 41.14 -0.36 -16.94
C ALA A 135 39.92 -0.68 -16.05
N PRO A 136 40.09 -1.45 -14.95
CA PRO A 136 39.05 -1.66 -13.97
C PRO A 136 38.66 -0.32 -13.33
N LEU A 137 37.38 0.03 -13.37
CA LEU A 137 36.84 1.18 -12.65
C LEU A 137 36.98 0.91 -11.15
N THR A 138 37.84 1.68 -10.50
CA THR A 138 38.01 1.68 -9.04
C THR A 138 36.76 2.25 -8.36
N PRO A 139 36.51 1.89 -7.08
CA PRO A 139 35.37 2.40 -6.33
C PRO A 139 35.47 3.91 -6.15
N VAL A 140 34.37 4.62 -6.40
CA VAL A 140 34.26 6.06 -6.23
C VAL A 140 34.36 6.40 -4.74
N ASP A 141 35.46 7.05 -4.38
CA ASP A 141 35.64 7.69 -3.07
C ASP A 141 34.62 8.82 -2.88
N ARG A 142 33.96 8.79 -1.72
CA ARG A 142 32.95 9.77 -1.27
C ARG A 142 33.67 11.06 -0.84
N PRO A 143 33.44 12.23 -1.47
CA PRO A 143 34.04 13.46 -0.98
C PRO A 143 33.31 13.95 0.28
N SER A 144 34.02 13.93 1.39
CA SER A 144 33.62 14.51 2.67
C SER A 144 34.01 15.98 2.71
N HIS A 145 33.21 16.88 2.13
CA HIS A 145 33.35 18.32 2.38
C HIS A 145 32.00 19.03 2.37
N PHE A 146 31.32 19.01 3.52
CA PHE A 146 30.41 20.09 3.88
C PHE A 146 31.25 21.27 4.36
N ARG A 147 31.38 22.30 3.52
CA ARG A 147 31.67 23.66 3.99
C ARG A 147 30.53 24.58 3.57
N THR A 148 29.81 24.98 4.61
CA THR A 148 28.80 26.02 4.69
C THR A 148 29.35 27.37 4.25
N CYS A 149 28.64 28.06 3.34
CA CYS A 149 28.64 29.51 3.23
C CYS A 149 27.31 29.95 2.58
N TYR A 150 26.36 30.43 3.37
CA TYR A 150 25.38 31.40 2.91
C TYR A 150 25.07 32.36 4.05
N SER A 151 25.66 33.55 3.95
CA SER A 151 25.34 34.74 4.71
C SER A 151 24.69 35.77 3.79
N HIS A 152 23.48 36.20 4.18
CA HIS A 152 22.90 37.55 4.04
C HIS A 152 22.58 38.16 2.67
N ARG A 153 21.26 38.31 2.41
CA ARG A 153 20.52 39.44 1.81
C ARG A 153 19.02 39.02 1.84
N SER A 154 18.06 39.66 2.52
CA SER A 154 17.80 41.04 2.92
C SER A 154 17.06 41.09 4.26
#